data_AF-A0A496XGC4-F1
#
_entry.id   AF-A0A496XGC4-F1
#
_cell.length_a   1.000
_cell.length_b   1.000
_cell.length_c   1.000
_cell.angle_alpha   90.00
_cell.angle_beta   90.00
_cell.angle_gamma   90.00
#
_symmetry.space_group_name_H-M   'P 1'
#
loop_
_entity.id
_entity.type
_entity.pdbx_description
1 polymer ?
#
loop_
_entity_poly.entity_id
_entity_poly.type
_entity_poly.pdbx_seq_one_letter_code
_entity_poly.pdbx_strand_id
1 'polypeptide(L)'
;MSRKEKVMLSVLVLLLVLWATKFLHGMGTTLVAWVGVLLLLLTNTQTYNDVIKNDKAWDTLIWLGGLLTMANMLLDHGFIQWFVDNLRASVSGMDGFTVIIVLAIVYYYSMYAFSMMTAHISAMIGPFLAVCLAAGGEPMLAVAIFAYFSCLCGSTTNYSTGPVIIYFGLGYVTAPKWFKIGFIVSLFHLAIWFSVGLLWWKFLGWW
;
A
#
# COMPACT_ATOMS: atom_id res chain seq x y z
N MET A 1 -2.74 -37.93 -1.32
CA MET A 1 -2.88 -36.76 -2.20
C MET A 1 -3.31 -37.19 -3.60
N SER A 2 -4.39 -36.62 -4.12
CA SER A 2 -4.86 -36.85 -5.49
C SER A 2 -3.89 -36.29 -6.54
N ARG A 3 -4.01 -36.72 -7.80
CA ARG A 3 -3.19 -36.17 -8.92
C ARG A 3 -3.33 -34.65 -9.00
N LYS A 4 -4.56 -34.14 -8.87
CA LYS A 4 -4.87 -32.70 -8.90
C LYS A 4 -4.21 -31.95 -7.74
N GLU A 5 -4.25 -32.50 -6.52
CA GLU A 5 -3.56 -31.91 -5.36
C GLU A 5 -2.04 -31.86 -5.54
N LYS A 6 -1.43 -32.93 -6.08
CA LYS A 6 0.02 -32.96 -6.34
C LYS A 6 0.44 -31.90 -7.36
N VAL A 7 -0.33 -31.76 -8.44
CA VAL A 7 -0.08 -30.72 -9.45
C VAL A 7 -0.26 -29.32 -8.86
N MET A 8 -1.33 -29.08 -8.12
CA MET A 8 -1.57 -27.81 -7.45
C MET A 8 -0.42 -27.44 -6.50
N LEU A 9 0.05 -28.39 -5.67
CA LEU A 9 1.19 -28.18 -4.78
C LEU A 9 2.47 -27.87 -5.57
N SER A 10 2.72 -28.60 -6.66
CA SER A 10 3.90 -28.40 -7.50
C SER A 10 3.90 -27.00 -8.14
N VAL A 11 2.76 -26.56 -8.66
CA VAL A 11 2.58 -25.20 -9.19
C VAL A 11 2.78 -24.16 -8.10
N LEU A 12 2.22 -24.37 -6.90
CA LEU A 12 2.42 -23.44 -5.77
C LEU A 12 3.91 -23.29 -5.42
N VAL A 13 4.63 -24.41 -5.27
CA VAL A 13 6.07 -24.40 -4.96
C VAL A 13 6.85 -23.71 -6.08
N LEU A 14 6.52 -23.98 -7.35
CA LEU A 14 7.13 -23.31 -8.49
C LEU A 14 6.94 -21.78 -8.42
N LEU A 15 5.71 -21.31 -8.18
CA LEU A 15 5.42 -19.88 -8.08
C LEU A 15 6.20 -19.22 -6.93
N LEU A 16 6.27 -19.87 -5.77
CA LEU A 16 7.05 -19.37 -4.63
C LEU A 16 8.54 -19.26 -4.96
N VAL A 17 9.11 -20.27 -5.62
CA VAL A 17 10.51 -20.23 -6.08
C VAL A 17 10.72 -19.08 -7.06
N LEU A 18 9.88 -18.96 -8.09
CA LEU A 18 9.97 -17.90 -9.10
C LEU A 18 9.83 -16.50 -8.49
N TRP A 19 8.97 -16.30 -7.49
CA TRP A 19 8.87 -15.03 -6.80
C TRP A 19 10.10 -14.76 -5.92
N ALA A 20 10.59 -15.76 -5.18
CA ALA A 20 11.78 -15.62 -4.33
C ALA A 20 13.05 -15.36 -5.14
N THR A 21 13.16 -15.93 -6.34
CA THR A 21 14.33 -15.79 -7.21
C THR A 21 14.21 -14.65 -8.22
N LYS A 22 13.26 -13.71 -8.05
CA LYS A 22 13.05 -12.58 -8.98
C LYS A 22 14.33 -11.85 -9.37
N PHE A 23 15.28 -11.69 -8.43
CA PHE A 23 16.56 -11.03 -8.66
C PHE A 23 17.47 -11.74 -9.69
N LEU A 24 17.28 -13.05 -9.92
CA LEU A 24 18.08 -13.84 -10.87
C LEU A 24 17.57 -13.74 -12.32
N HIS A 25 16.26 -13.59 -12.52
CA HIS A 25 15.63 -13.68 -13.84
C HIS A 25 14.79 -12.45 -14.23
N GLY A 26 14.53 -11.52 -13.31
CA GLY A 26 13.81 -10.28 -13.58
C GLY A 26 12.32 -10.43 -13.92
N MET A 27 11.74 -11.64 -13.82
CA MET A 27 10.34 -11.87 -14.18
C MET A 27 9.40 -11.10 -13.24
N GLY A 28 8.49 -10.33 -13.82
CA GLY A 28 7.47 -9.59 -13.07
C GLY A 28 6.50 -10.52 -12.34
N THR A 29 5.94 -10.04 -11.22
CA THR A 29 5.00 -10.81 -10.38
C THR A 29 3.77 -11.26 -11.16
N THR A 30 3.24 -10.41 -12.04
CA THR A 30 2.10 -10.70 -12.92
C THR A 30 2.41 -11.83 -13.90
N LEU A 31 3.61 -11.82 -14.51
CA LEU A 31 4.04 -12.85 -15.45
C LEU A 31 4.11 -14.22 -14.76
N VAL A 32 4.72 -14.27 -13.57
CA VAL A 32 4.82 -15.49 -12.77
C VAL A 32 3.43 -16.03 -12.41
N ALA A 33 2.47 -15.16 -12.03
CA ALA A 33 1.10 -15.58 -11.78
C ALA A 33 0.42 -16.20 -13.02
N TRP A 34 0.61 -15.60 -14.20
CA TRP A 34 0.09 -16.14 -15.47
C TRP A 34 0.70 -17.50 -15.83
N VAL A 35 1.99 -17.71 -15.58
CA VAL A 35 2.62 -19.05 -15.73
C VAL A 35 1.89 -20.08 -14.87
N GLY A 36 1.55 -19.74 -13.62
CA GLY A 36 0.78 -20.61 -12.74
C GLY A 36 -0.61 -20.95 -13.30
N VAL A 37 -1.37 -19.96 -13.75
CA VAL A 37 -2.70 -20.15 -14.36
C VAL A 37 -2.60 -21.05 -15.59
N LEU A 38 -1.63 -20.80 -16.48
CA LEU A 38 -1.40 -21.60 -17.68
C LEU A 38 -1.09 -23.06 -17.34
N LEU A 39 -0.22 -23.31 -16.36
CA LEU A 39 0.11 -24.68 -15.93
C LEU A 39 -1.10 -25.40 -15.34
N LEU A 40 -1.94 -24.71 -14.55
CA LEU A 40 -3.16 -25.29 -13.98
C LEU A 40 -4.19 -25.66 -15.07
N LEU A 41 -4.31 -24.85 -16.12
CA LEU A 41 -5.17 -25.13 -17.28
C LEU A 41 -4.61 -26.27 -18.14
N LEU A 42 -3.33 -26.24 -18.49
CA LEU A 42 -2.67 -27.28 -19.31
C LEU A 42 -2.72 -28.66 -18.65
N THR A 43 -2.69 -28.70 -17.31
CA THR A 43 -2.79 -29.96 -16.54
C THR A 43 -4.22 -30.42 -16.28
N ASN A 44 -5.23 -29.64 -16.70
CA ASN A 44 -6.66 -29.84 -16.36
C ASN A 44 -6.92 -29.95 -14.85
N THR A 45 -6.08 -29.28 -14.05
CA THR A 45 -6.29 -29.16 -12.60
C THR A 45 -7.39 -28.13 -12.32
N GLN A 46 -7.40 -27.04 -13.11
CA GLN A 46 -8.49 -26.08 -13.22
C GLN A 46 -8.99 -26.08 -14.67
N THR A 47 -10.29 -25.92 -14.87
CA THR A 47 -10.89 -25.78 -16.20
C THR A 47 -11.05 -24.31 -16.58
N TYR A 48 -11.21 -24.03 -17.87
CA TYR A 48 -11.57 -22.68 -18.33
C TYR A 48 -12.83 -22.14 -17.64
N ASN A 49 -13.83 -23.01 -17.44
CA ASN A 49 -15.06 -22.67 -16.74
C ASN A 49 -14.81 -22.28 -15.27
N ASP A 50 -13.87 -22.94 -14.58
CA ASP A 50 -13.52 -22.59 -13.20
C ASP A 50 -12.89 -21.18 -13.13
N VAL A 51 -12.09 -20.81 -14.14
CA VAL A 51 -11.45 -19.48 -14.21
C VAL A 51 -12.47 -18.38 -14.51
N ILE A 52 -13.32 -18.53 -15.52
CA ILE A 52 -14.29 -17.47 -15.89
C ILE A 52 -15.41 -17.33 -14.86
N LYS A 53 -15.75 -18.41 -14.13
CA LYS A 53 -16.79 -18.37 -13.09
C LYS A 53 -16.27 -17.91 -11.72
N ASN A 54 -14.98 -17.56 -11.61
CA ASN A 54 -14.41 -16.97 -10.41
C ASN A 54 -14.80 -15.48 -10.32
N ASP A 55 -16.07 -15.23 -10.02
CA ASP A 55 -16.69 -13.91 -9.85
C ASP A 55 -15.87 -12.99 -8.94
N LYS A 56 -15.33 -13.52 -7.83
CA LYS A 56 -14.50 -12.76 -6.89
C LYS A 56 -13.22 -12.20 -7.52
N ALA A 57 -12.56 -12.97 -8.37
CA ALA A 57 -11.35 -12.51 -9.05
C ALA A 57 -11.66 -11.40 -10.07
N TRP A 58 -12.76 -11.55 -10.81
CA TRP A 58 -13.22 -10.54 -11.78
C TRP A 58 -13.72 -9.26 -11.12
N ASP A 59 -14.50 -9.38 -10.05
CA ASP A 59 -14.94 -8.26 -9.23
C ASP A 59 -13.71 -7.46 -8.76
N THR A 60 -12.74 -8.16 -8.16
CA THR A 60 -11.47 -7.57 -7.69
C THR A 60 -10.73 -6.82 -8.80
N LEU A 61 -10.64 -7.41 -10.00
CA LEU A 61 -9.98 -6.77 -11.14
C LEU A 61 -10.66 -5.45 -11.54
N ILE A 62 -11.99 -5.45 -11.61
CA ILE A 62 -12.77 -4.29 -12.07
C ILE A 62 -12.66 -3.13 -11.08
N TRP A 63 -12.89 -3.38 -9.79
CA TRP A 63 -12.94 -2.29 -8.82
C TRP A 63 -11.53 -1.76 -8.48
N LEU A 64 -10.51 -2.62 -8.41
CA LEU A 64 -9.11 -2.17 -8.27
C LEU A 64 -8.64 -1.36 -9.49
N GLY A 65 -8.93 -1.84 -10.71
CA GLY A 65 -8.58 -1.15 -11.94
C GLY A 65 -9.24 0.23 -12.04
N GLY A 66 -10.53 0.32 -11.71
CA GLY A 66 -11.27 1.58 -11.69
C GLY A 66 -10.72 2.56 -10.65
N LEU A 67 -10.46 2.10 -9.43
CA LEU A 67 -9.91 2.96 -8.38
C LEU A 67 -8.48 3.44 -8.70
N LEU A 68 -7.63 2.58 -9.28
CA LEU A 68 -6.29 2.97 -9.73
C LEU A 68 -6.35 4.04 -10.83
N THR A 69 -7.29 3.89 -11.76
CA THR A 69 -7.53 4.88 -12.83
C THR A 69 -7.91 6.24 -12.25
N MET A 70 -8.84 6.29 -11.29
CA MET A 70 -9.22 7.54 -10.64
C MET A 70 -8.07 8.19 -9.86
N ALA A 71 -7.24 7.38 -9.18
CA ALA A 71 -6.04 7.87 -8.50
C ALA A 71 -5.04 8.52 -9.47
N ASN A 72 -4.84 7.91 -10.65
CA ASN A 72 -4.00 8.49 -11.71
C ASN A 72 -4.61 9.77 -12.29
N MET A 73 -5.93 9.85 -12.47
CA MET A 73 -6.58 11.08 -12.94
C MET A 73 -6.40 12.23 -11.94
N LEU A 74 -6.47 11.98 -10.63
CA LEU A 74 -6.17 13.00 -9.62
C LEU A 74 -4.72 13.52 -9.75
N LEU A 75 -3.78 12.63 -10.06
CA LEU A 75 -2.39 12.98 -10.31
C LEU A 75 -2.26 13.86 -11.57
N ASP A 76 -2.80 13.40 -12.68
CA ASP A 76 -2.67 14.05 -13.99
C ASP A 76 -3.34 15.43 -14.03
N HIS A 77 -4.43 15.61 -13.27
CA HIS A 77 -5.14 16.89 -13.17
C HIS A 77 -4.58 17.83 -12.10
N GLY A 78 -3.42 17.54 -11.52
CA GLY A 78 -2.72 18.47 -10.64
C GLY A 78 -3.33 18.64 -9.24
N PHE A 79 -4.22 17.75 -8.82
CA PHE A 79 -4.80 17.77 -7.47
C PHE A 79 -3.72 17.76 -6.39
N ILE A 80 -2.67 16.96 -6.61
CA ILE A 80 -1.55 16.87 -5.68
C ILE A 80 -0.80 18.20 -5.56
N GLN A 81 -0.56 18.89 -6.68
CA GLN A 81 0.11 20.19 -6.65
C GLN A 81 -0.73 21.21 -5.88
N TRP A 82 -2.03 21.30 -6.22
CA TRP A 82 -2.98 22.15 -5.49
C TRP A 82 -3.00 21.83 -3.98
N PHE A 83 -3.04 20.55 -3.62
CA PHE A 83 -3.10 20.12 -2.22
C PHE A 83 -1.83 20.50 -1.46
N VAL A 84 -0.67 20.35 -2.09
CA VAL A 84 0.64 20.68 -1.51
C VAL A 84 0.81 22.19 -1.35
N ASP A 85 0.33 22.99 -2.30
CA ASP A 85 0.38 24.45 -2.19
C ASP A 85 -0.49 24.96 -1.03
N ASN A 86 -1.66 24.37 -0.84
CA ASN A 86 -2.50 24.65 0.34
C ASN A 86 -1.84 24.19 1.65
N LEU A 87 -1.20 23.03 1.67
CA LEU A 87 -0.47 22.55 2.84
C LEU A 87 0.71 23.46 3.19
N ARG A 88 1.50 23.90 2.21
CA ARG A 88 2.60 24.86 2.39
C ARG A 88 2.12 26.14 3.06
N ALA A 89 1.00 26.70 2.58
CA ALA A 89 0.39 27.87 3.19
C ALA A 89 -0.04 27.60 4.65
N SER A 90 -0.57 26.41 4.91
CA SER A 90 -1.10 26.02 6.24
C SER A 90 -0.01 25.78 7.29
N VAL A 91 1.20 25.39 6.87
CA VAL A 91 2.34 25.14 7.77
C VAL A 91 3.37 26.28 7.78
N SER A 92 3.04 27.40 7.14
CA SER A 92 3.90 28.58 7.08
C SER A 92 4.21 29.11 8.48
N GLY A 93 5.50 29.36 8.76
CA GLY A 93 5.97 29.86 10.05
C GLY A 93 6.21 28.79 11.12
N MET A 94 5.94 27.52 10.85
CA MET A 94 6.31 26.40 11.73
C MET A 94 7.79 26.01 11.53
N ASP A 95 8.42 25.47 12.58
CA ASP A 95 9.75 24.89 12.46
C ASP A 95 9.72 23.55 11.70
N GLY A 96 10.83 23.20 11.06
CA GLY A 96 10.93 22.03 10.19
C GLY A 96 10.57 20.70 10.86
N PHE A 97 10.88 20.53 12.15
CA PHE A 97 10.50 19.33 12.90
C PHE A 97 8.99 19.25 13.05
N THR A 98 8.35 20.34 13.48
CA THR A 98 6.88 20.41 13.59
C THR A 98 6.19 20.18 12.24
N VAL A 99 6.74 20.74 11.16
CA VAL A 99 6.22 20.48 9.79
C VAL A 99 6.26 19.00 9.44
N ILE A 100 7.37 18.30 9.72
CA ILE A 100 7.49 16.85 9.48
C ILE A 100 6.39 16.09 10.24
N ILE A 101 6.19 16.39 11.52
CA ILE A 101 5.20 15.68 12.35
C ILE A 101 3.77 15.91 11.84
N VAL A 102 3.41 17.16 11.55
CA VAL A 102 2.07 17.51 11.04
C VAL A 102 1.82 16.84 9.70
N LEU A 103 2.77 16.94 8.77
CA LEU A 103 2.63 16.35 7.45
C LEU A 103 2.64 14.82 7.49
N ALA A 104 3.38 14.20 8.41
CA ALA A 104 3.33 12.75 8.61
C ALA A 104 1.91 12.30 9.04
N ILE A 105 1.25 13.02 9.95
CA ILE A 105 -0.14 12.72 10.35
C ILE A 105 -1.09 12.88 9.16
N VAL A 106 -0.99 13.99 8.43
CA VAL A 106 -1.82 14.24 7.23
C VAL A 106 -1.62 13.15 6.19
N TYR A 107 -0.36 12.76 5.94
CA TYR A 107 -0.01 11.69 5.01
C TYR A 107 -0.58 10.33 5.45
N TYR A 108 -0.49 9.99 6.73
CA TYR A 108 -1.02 8.74 7.26
C TYR A 108 -2.53 8.63 7.01
N TYR A 109 -3.27 9.70 7.33
CA TYR A 109 -4.73 9.71 7.24
C TYR A 109 -5.26 10.03 5.85
N SER A 110 -4.46 10.63 4.96
CA SER A 110 -4.86 10.79 3.56
C SER A 110 -5.07 9.45 2.86
N MET A 111 -4.57 8.34 3.41
CA MET A 111 -4.87 7.00 2.93
C MET A 111 -6.38 6.69 2.85
N TYR A 112 -7.23 7.36 3.64
CA TYR A 112 -8.69 7.27 3.48
C TYR A 112 -9.20 7.74 2.10
N ALA A 113 -8.44 8.58 1.41
CA ALA A 113 -8.74 9.05 0.06
C ALA A 113 -8.09 8.17 -1.03
N PHE A 114 -7.31 7.14 -0.67
CA PHE A 114 -6.59 6.30 -1.61
C PHE A 114 -6.98 4.84 -1.48
N SER A 115 -7.12 4.20 -2.64
CA SER A 115 -7.48 2.80 -2.83
C SER A 115 -6.28 1.85 -2.91
N MET A 116 -5.07 2.38 -2.85
CA MET A 116 -3.86 1.58 -3.04
C MET A 116 -2.66 2.30 -2.45
N MET A 117 -1.94 1.63 -1.56
CA MET A 117 -0.72 2.12 -0.93
C MET A 117 0.32 2.58 -1.97
N THR A 118 0.49 1.84 -3.07
CA THR A 118 1.43 2.21 -4.14
C THR A 118 1.03 3.51 -4.85
N ALA A 119 -0.26 3.71 -5.11
CA ALA A 119 -0.75 4.95 -5.72
C ALA A 119 -0.61 6.14 -4.75
N HIS A 120 -0.92 5.93 -3.47
CA HIS A 120 -0.72 6.91 -2.41
C HIS A 120 0.74 7.36 -2.29
N ILE A 121 1.68 6.41 -2.25
CA ILE A 121 3.12 6.68 -2.23
C ILE A 121 3.55 7.48 -3.46
N SER A 122 3.18 7.01 -4.65
CA SER A 122 3.56 7.64 -5.93
C SER A 122 3.03 9.07 -6.04
N ALA A 123 1.85 9.31 -5.46
CA ALA A 123 1.21 10.61 -5.45
C ALA A 123 1.81 11.59 -4.44
N MET A 124 2.08 11.13 -3.22
CA MET A 124 2.21 12.05 -2.08
C MET A 124 3.63 12.20 -1.56
N ILE A 125 4.50 11.19 -1.68
CA ILE A 125 5.84 11.23 -1.04
C ILE A 125 6.68 12.39 -1.55
N GLY A 126 6.82 12.54 -2.87
CA GLY A 126 7.70 13.55 -3.48
C GLY A 126 7.33 14.97 -3.02
N PRO A 127 6.07 15.39 -3.20
CA PRO A 127 5.64 16.71 -2.78
C PRO A 127 5.71 16.94 -1.27
N PHE A 128 5.35 15.94 -0.43
CA PHE A 128 5.43 16.08 1.03
C PHE A 128 6.86 16.27 1.52
N LEU A 129 7.79 15.46 1.01
CA LEU A 129 9.21 15.63 1.31
C LEU A 129 9.71 17.02 0.88
N ALA A 130 9.29 17.50 -0.28
CA ALA A 130 9.67 18.83 -0.75
C ALA A 130 9.18 19.95 0.19
N VAL A 131 7.99 19.81 0.81
CA VAL A 131 7.51 20.76 1.83
C VAL A 131 8.35 20.69 3.10
N CYS A 132 8.62 19.49 3.61
CA CYS A 132 9.44 19.31 4.81
C CYS A 132 10.84 19.92 4.65
N LEU A 133 11.48 19.68 3.51
CA LEU A 133 12.80 20.23 3.21
C LEU A 133 12.79 21.76 3.08
N ALA A 134 11.76 22.32 2.44
CA ALA A 134 11.60 23.76 2.32
C ALA A 134 11.38 24.46 3.68
N ALA A 135 10.78 23.76 4.64
CA ALA A 135 10.61 24.23 6.02
C ALA A 135 11.86 24.04 6.91
N GLY A 136 12.97 23.55 6.35
CA GLY A 136 14.20 23.28 7.11
C GLY A 136 14.13 22.01 7.96
N GLY A 137 13.21 21.09 7.64
CA GLY A 137 13.11 19.79 8.31
C GLY A 137 14.32 18.90 8.00
N GLU A 138 14.72 18.09 8.97
CA GLU A 138 15.83 17.15 8.80
C GLU A 138 15.46 16.07 7.75
N PRO A 139 16.25 15.90 6.67
CA PRO A 139 15.92 15.02 5.56
C PRO A 139 15.75 13.53 5.91
N MET A 140 16.63 12.98 6.75
CA MET A 140 16.61 11.58 7.15
C MET A 140 15.38 11.25 7.99
N LEU A 141 15.02 12.11 8.95
CA LEU A 141 13.81 11.99 9.75
C LEU A 141 12.56 12.04 8.86
N ALA A 142 12.50 12.99 7.92
CA ALA A 142 11.38 13.09 6.98
C ALA A 142 11.24 11.81 6.15
N VAL A 143 12.33 11.33 5.55
CA VAL A 143 12.31 10.11 4.74
C VAL A 143 11.92 8.90 5.58
N ALA A 144 12.51 8.73 6.76
CA ALA A 144 12.21 7.62 7.66
C ALA A 144 10.71 7.60 8.01
N ILE A 145 10.17 8.72 8.50
CA ILE A 145 8.79 8.74 8.99
C ILE A 145 7.78 8.47 7.87
N PHE A 146 7.97 9.07 6.68
CA PHE A 146 7.10 8.80 5.55
C PHE A 146 7.25 7.36 5.04
N ALA A 147 8.45 6.78 5.04
CA ALA A 147 8.65 5.39 4.64
C ALA A 147 7.86 4.42 5.53
N TYR A 148 7.93 4.58 6.86
CA TYR A 148 7.16 3.71 7.77
C TYR A 148 5.66 4.00 7.69
N PHE A 149 5.25 5.26 7.64
CA PHE A 149 3.83 5.61 7.58
C PHE A 149 3.18 5.16 6.28
N SER A 150 3.95 5.08 5.18
CA SER A 150 3.48 4.52 3.91
C SER A 150 3.06 3.07 4.04
N CYS A 151 3.69 2.29 4.92
CA CYS A 151 3.28 0.91 5.15
C CYS A 151 2.15 0.81 6.17
N LEU A 152 2.24 1.60 7.25
CA LEU A 152 1.34 1.49 8.40
C LEU A 152 -0.05 2.06 8.11
N CYS A 153 -0.16 3.07 7.25
CA CYS A 153 -1.44 3.64 6.82
C CYS A 153 -2.34 2.58 6.15
N GLY A 154 -1.76 1.46 5.69
CA GLY A 154 -2.48 0.30 5.20
C GLY A 154 -3.48 -0.31 6.18
N SER A 155 -3.38 -0.02 7.49
CA SER A 155 -4.34 -0.50 8.48
C SER A 155 -5.68 0.25 8.50
N THR A 156 -5.80 1.39 7.81
CA THR A 156 -6.93 2.32 7.99
C THR A 156 -8.20 1.94 7.23
N THR A 157 -8.05 1.41 6.01
CA THR A 157 -9.16 1.07 5.12
C THR A 157 -9.16 -0.42 4.75
N ASN A 158 -10.32 -0.93 4.38
CA ASN A 158 -10.50 -2.29 3.87
C ASN A 158 -10.09 -2.46 2.39
N TYR A 159 -9.58 -1.38 1.79
CA TYR A 159 -9.15 -1.34 0.40
C TYR A 159 -7.73 -0.82 0.24
N SER A 160 -6.93 -0.76 1.30
CA SER A 160 -5.61 -0.11 1.25
C SER A 160 -4.56 -0.85 0.42
N THR A 161 -4.64 -2.18 0.38
CA THR A 161 -3.69 -3.08 -0.29
C THR A 161 -4.39 -4.33 -0.82
N GLY A 162 -3.78 -5.00 -1.81
CA GLY A 162 -4.30 -6.24 -2.38
C GLY A 162 -4.63 -7.34 -1.34
N PRO A 163 -3.74 -7.66 -0.38
CA PRO A 163 -4.05 -8.62 0.67
C PRO A 163 -5.25 -8.22 1.54
N VAL A 164 -5.33 -6.94 1.94
CA VAL A 164 -6.43 -6.40 2.74
C VAL A 164 -7.76 -6.55 2.03
N ILE A 165 -7.78 -6.30 0.73
CA ILE A 165 -8.94 -6.48 -0.14
C ILE A 165 -9.42 -7.93 -0.15
N ILE A 166 -8.49 -8.87 -0.35
CA ILE A 166 -8.79 -10.29 -0.38
C ILE A 166 -9.39 -10.72 0.97
N TYR A 167 -8.79 -10.29 2.10
CA TYR A 167 -9.30 -10.61 3.43
C TYR A 167 -10.68 -10.01 3.69
N PHE A 168 -10.92 -8.77 3.29
CA PHE A 168 -12.23 -8.14 3.44
C PHE A 168 -13.30 -8.85 2.59
N GLY A 169 -12.94 -9.26 1.37
CA GLY A 169 -13.80 -10.03 0.45
C GLY A 169 -14.21 -11.42 0.96
N LEU A 170 -13.61 -11.93 2.05
CA LEU A 170 -14.07 -13.14 2.72
C LEU A 170 -15.39 -12.94 3.49
N GLY A 171 -15.79 -11.70 3.78
CA GLY A 171 -17.07 -11.38 4.44
C GLY A 171 -17.11 -11.61 5.96
N TYR A 172 -15.99 -11.97 6.59
CA TYR A 172 -15.92 -12.18 8.05
C TYR A 172 -16.03 -10.91 8.89
N VAL A 173 -15.72 -9.75 8.32
CA VAL A 173 -15.68 -8.46 9.03
C VAL A 173 -16.46 -7.42 8.23
N THR A 174 -17.37 -6.71 8.89
CA THR A 174 -18.14 -5.62 8.27
C THR A 174 -17.28 -4.36 8.08
N ALA A 175 -17.58 -3.55 7.07
CA ALA A 175 -16.84 -2.31 6.82
C ALA A 175 -16.78 -1.38 8.05
N PRO A 176 -17.88 -1.07 8.77
CA PRO A 176 -17.80 -0.21 9.96
C PRO A 176 -16.87 -0.75 11.05
N LYS A 177 -16.85 -2.07 11.24
CA LYS A 177 -15.94 -2.72 12.21
C LYS A 177 -14.49 -2.60 11.75
N TRP A 178 -14.21 -2.80 10.46
CA TRP A 178 -12.87 -2.65 9.89
C TRP A 178 -12.34 -1.23 10.12
N PHE A 179 -13.11 -0.21 9.75
CA PHE A 179 -12.71 1.20 9.90
C PHE A 179 -12.50 1.59 11.36
N LYS A 180 -13.39 1.15 12.27
CA LYS A 180 -13.25 1.42 13.71
C LYS A 180 -11.96 0.83 14.27
N ILE A 181 -11.68 -0.44 13.97
CA ILE A 181 -10.46 -1.11 14.45
C ILE A 181 -9.23 -0.52 13.77
N GLY A 182 -9.29 -0.24 12.47
CA GLY A 182 -8.20 0.38 11.71
C GLY A 182 -7.79 1.75 12.26
N PHE A 183 -8.76 2.55 12.70
CA PHE A 183 -8.50 3.82 13.38
C PHE A 183 -7.86 3.62 14.78
N ILE A 184 -8.29 2.64 15.55
CA ILE A 184 -7.65 2.33 16.85
C ILE A 184 -6.20 1.89 16.64
N VAL A 185 -5.96 1.03 15.64
CA VAL A 185 -4.61 0.57 15.27
C VAL A 185 -3.76 1.72 14.76
N SER A 186 -4.33 2.69 14.03
CA SER A 186 -3.57 3.86 13.59
C SER A 186 -3.07 4.69 14.76
N LEU A 187 -3.90 4.92 15.79
CA LEU A 187 -3.47 5.63 17.00
C LEU A 187 -2.33 4.91 17.71
N PHE A 188 -2.38 3.57 17.76
CA PHE A 188 -1.30 2.75 18.31
C PHE A 188 0.00 2.90 17.50
N HIS A 189 -0.07 2.86 16.16
CA HIS A 189 1.09 3.11 15.31
C HIS A 189 1.67 4.50 15.54
N LEU A 190 0.84 5.54 15.49
CA LEU A 190 1.28 6.93 15.71
C LEU A 190 1.94 7.09 17.08
N ALA A 191 1.36 6.50 18.13
CA ALA A 191 1.94 6.53 19.48
C ALA A 191 3.35 5.90 19.51
N ILE A 192 3.54 4.73 18.89
CA ILE A 192 4.86 4.06 18.88
C ILE A 192 5.89 4.87 18.09
N TRP A 193 5.54 5.31 16.88
CA TRP A 193 6.50 5.95 15.99
C TRP A 193 6.84 7.38 16.42
N PHE A 194 5.89 8.11 17.01
CA PHE A 194 6.17 9.42 17.60
C PHE A 194 6.78 9.35 19.02
N SER A 195 6.87 8.18 19.64
CA SER A 195 7.59 8.01 20.91
C SER A 195 8.89 7.24 20.69
N VAL A 196 8.81 5.91 20.72
CA VAL A 196 9.95 5.00 20.58
C VAL A 196 10.68 5.23 19.25
N GLY A 197 9.95 5.43 18.15
CA GLY A 197 10.55 5.68 16.83
C GLY A 197 11.40 6.94 16.80
N LEU A 198 10.82 8.09 17.17
CA LEU A 198 11.54 9.37 17.22
C LEU A 198 12.76 9.33 18.16
N LEU A 199 12.62 8.73 19.34
CA LEU A 199 13.73 8.57 20.30
C LEU A 199 14.85 7.70 19.73
N TRP A 200 14.48 6.60 19.07
CA TRP A 200 15.44 5.69 18.44
C TRP A 200 16.19 6.37 17.29
N TRP A 201 15.51 7.11 16.44
CA TRP A 201 16.15 7.84 15.34
C TRP A 201 17.06 8.96 15.83
N LYS A 202 16.69 9.62 16.94
CA LYS A 202 17.57 10.58 17.60
C LYS A 202 18.85 9.90 18.12
N PHE A 203 18.72 8.71 18.71
CA PHE A 203 19.87 7.92 19.15
C PHE A 203 20.78 7.51 17.98
N LEU A 204 20.20 7.21 16.81
CA LEU A 204 20.96 6.92 15.59
C LEU A 204 21.58 8.16 14.92
N GLY A 205 21.32 9.36 15.45
CA GLY A 205 21.82 10.61 14.87
C GLY A 205 21.11 11.01 13.57
N TRP A 206 19.87 10.56 13.38
CA TRP A 206 19.05 10.93 12.22
C TRP A 206 18.39 12.29 12.39
N TRP A 207 18.36 12.86 13.60
CA TRP A 207 17.95 14.24 13.89
C TRP A 207 18.33 14.65 15.32
#